data_AF-J3L3W6-F1
#
_entry.id   AF-J3L3W6-F1
#
_cell.length_a   1.000
_cell.length_b   1.000
_cell.length_c   1.000
_cell.angle_alpha   90.00
_cell.angle_beta   90.00
_cell.angle_gamma   90.00
#
_symmetry.space_group_name_H-M   'P 1'
#
loop_
_entity.id
_entity.type
_entity.pdbx_description
1 polymer ?
#
loop_
_entity_poly.entity_id
_entity_poly.type
_entity_poly.pdbx_seq_one_letter_code
_entity_poly.pdbx_strand_id
1 'polypeptide(L)'
;MPDDPEVLNIVEILKLNVPMAMKIALDGLLDSNYKSRDTSISDVGRYDKVEVSVVLCNDNFIQNLNKEWRGEDSCIEMLSMSQYIPDLDVPTLMLGDIVISVETAARHAEERGHTLLDEVRIQAVRGILRLLGFDHQTSDESAVEMEKEEQLILKSLRWKGKNLAKSVLDSGKSQTETLDEQVTSGLKRAGSLRFYRPKFKYIFCDMDGTLLNSKSQVTARNAEALREARSRGVNIVIATGKARPAAIDALSMVDLSGRTGIVSASSPGIFLQGLLVYGLQGREIYKRNLDQEVCREALLYSLEHKVPLVAFSQDRCFSMYDDPLVDSLHYVYHEPKAEIVRSIDQLLGTAEIQKVLFLETPEGISSSLRPFWEKAIEGRARVVQAQPDMLELVPPATSKGDGVKILLDHLCISPDEVMAIGDGENDIEMLQLASLGVALANGSERTKAVANIIGATNDEDGVAQAIYDYAF
;
A
#
# COMPACT_ATOMS: atom_id res chain seq x y z
N MET A 1 -12.33 -14.66 -16.47
CA MET A 1 -12.72 -15.21 -15.15
C MET A 1 -12.85 -14.04 -14.19
N PRO A 2 -13.92 -13.24 -14.29
CA PRO A 2 -14.02 -11.97 -13.57
C PRO A 2 -14.26 -12.15 -12.07
N ASP A 3 -14.75 -13.32 -11.65
CA ASP A 3 -15.12 -13.60 -10.26
C ASP A 3 -14.03 -14.33 -9.46
N ASP A 4 -12.89 -14.65 -10.09
CA ASP A 4 -11.78 -15.37 -9.44
C ASP A 4 -10.85 -14.37 -8.71
N PRO A 5 -10.76 -14.42 -7.37
CA PRO A 5 -9.96 -13.45 -6.60
C PRO A 5 -8.45 -13.52 -6.88
N GLU A 6 -7.92 -14.70 -7.19
CA GLU A 6 -6.49 -14.87 -7.51
C GLU A 6 -6.19 -14.25 -8.88
N VAL A 7 -7.07 -14.47 -9.87
CA VAL A 7 -6.96 -13.86 -11.20
C VAL A 7 -7.09 -12.33 -11.12
N LEU A 8 -8.05 -11.81 -10.33
CA LEU A 8 -8.20 -10.37 -10.13
C LEU A 8 -6.96 -9.74 -9.51
N ASN A 9 -6.35 -10.41 -8.52
CA ASN A 9 -5.10 -9.94 -7.94
C ASN A 9 -3.96 -9.92 -8.98
N ILE A 10 -3.84 -10.97 -9.80
CA ILE A 10 -2.86 -11.01 -10.90
C ILE A 10 -3.09 -9.85 -11.87
N VAL A 11 -4.34 -9.55 -12.25
CA VAL A 11 -4.67 -8.42 -13.14
C VAL A 11 -4.18 -7.09 -12.55
N GLU A 12 -4.42 -6.83 -11.27
CA GLU A 12 -3.95 -5.59 -10.63
C GLU A 12 -2.41 -5.48 -10.63
N ILE A 13 -1.70 -6.58 -10.38
CA ILE A 13 -0.24 -6.60 -10.44
C ILE A 13 0.24 -6.40 -11.90
N LEU A 14 -0.45 -6.97 -12.89
CA LEU A 14 -0.10 -6.83 -14.30
C LEU A 14 -0.20 -5.39 -14.83
N LYS A 15 -1.09 -4.56 -14.28
CA LYS A 15 -1.19 -3.13 -14.62
C LYS A 15 0.12 -2.37 -14.39
N LEU A 16 0.94 -2.81 -13.43
CA LEU A 16 2.30 -2.28 -13.24
C LEU A 16 3.35 -3.09 -14.00
N ASN A 17 3.30 -4.42 -13.90
CA ASN A 17 4.33 -5.30 -14.46
C ASN A 17 4.46 -5.13 -15.99
N VAL A 18 3.35 -5.08 -16.72
CA VAL A 18 3.33 -5.08 -18.19
C VAL A 18 3.97 -3.80 -18.76
N PRO A 19 3.61 -2.58 -18.31
CA PRO A 19 4.33 -1.37 -18.71
C PRO A 19 5.83 -1.41 -18.42
N MET A 20 6.26 -1.98 -17.28
CA MET A 20 7.68 -2.11 -16.94
C MET A 20 8.42 -3.05 -17.89
N ALA A 21 7.85 -4.23 -18.16
CA ALA A 21 8.40 -5.19 -19.12
C ALA A 21 8.45 -4.62 -20.53
N MET A 22 7.39 -3.92 -20.94
CA MET A 22 7.31 -3.26 -22.24
C MET A 22 8.40 -2.20 -22.39
N LYS A 23 8.60 -1.36 -21.36
CA LYS A 23 9.66 -0.35 -21.37
C LYS A 23 11.05 -0.97 -21.56
N ILE A 24 11.39 -2.01 -20.81
CA ILE A 24 12.70 -2.68 -20.93
C ILE A 24 12.87 -3.31 -22.31
N ALA A 25 11.81 -3.96 -22.82
CA ALA A 25 11.83 -4.56 -24.15
C ALA A 25 12.06 -3.50 -25.25
N LEU A 26 11.40 -2.35 -25.15
CA LEU A 26 11.54 -1.23 -26.09
C LEU A 26 12.91 -0.56 -25.99
N ASP A 27 13.41 -0.31 -24.78
CA ASP A 27 14.76 0.25 -24.56
C ASP A 27 15.83 -0.68 -25.15
N GLY A 28 15.64 -2.01 -25.03
CA GLY A 28 16.52 -3.02 -25.61
C GLY A 28 16.60 -2.98 -27.15
N LEU A 29 15.58 -2.44 -27.83
CA LEU A 29 15.59 -2.30 -29.29
C LEU A 29 16.59 -1.25 -29.79
N LEU A 30 16.90 -0.24 -28.98
CA LEU A 30 17.77 0.89 -29.38
C LEU A 30 19.26 0.51 -29.44
N ASP A 31 19.68 -0.43 -28.59
CA ASP A 31 21.10 -0.78 -28.37
C ASP A 31 21.51 -2.12 -29.01
N SER A 32 20.61 -2.80 -29.73
CA SER A 32 20.78 -4.21 -30.11
C SER A 32 20.69 -4.46 -31.62
N ASN A 33 21.72 -5.10 -32.18
CA ASN A 33 21.70 -5.63 -33.55
C ASN A 33 21.10 -7.04 -33.58
N TYR A 34 19.78 -7.14 -33.51
CA TYR A 34 19.04 -8.39 -33.69
C TYR A 34 19.16 -8.88 -35.14
N LYS A 35 19.42 -10.18 -35.32
CA LYS A 35 19.58 -10.77 -36.66
C LYS A 35 18.27 -11.35 -37.21
N SER A 36 17.40 -11.80 -36.32
CA SER A 36 16.23 -12.62 -36.69
C SER A 36 14.88 -11.93 -36.44
N ARG A 37 14.89 -10.84 -35.67
CA ARG A 37 13.71 -10.04 -35.33
C ARG A 37 13.15 -9.31 -36.55
N ASP A 38 11.83 -9.29 -36.70
CA ASP A 38 11.15 -8.35 -37.60
C ASP A 38 11.31 -6.90 -37.10
N THR A 39 11.87 -6.05 -37.95
CA THR A 39 12.21 -4.66 -37.64
C THR A 39 11.10 -3.66 -38.02
N SER A 40 9.92 -4.16 -38.38
CA SER A 40 8.73 -3.35 -38.68
C SER A 40 8.41 -2.31 -37.58
N ILE A 41 8.70 -2.65 -36.31
CA ILE A 41 8.74 -1.73 -35.17
C ILE A 41 10.21 -1.55 -34.75
N SER A 42 10.83 -0.44 -35.15
CA SER A 42 12.24 -0.13 -34.84
C SER A 42 12.43 1.18 -34.08
N ASP A 43 11.52 2.13 -34.25
CA ASP A 43 11.52 3.40 -33.53
C ASP A 43 10.15 3.65 -32.90
N VAL A 44 10.09 3.53 -31.57
CA VAL A 44 8.90 3.86 -30.79
C VAL A 44 8.95 5.29 -30.23
N GLY A 45 10.07 6.00 -30.36
CA GLY A 45 10.23 7.37 -29.89
C GLY A 45 9.42 8.40 -30.67
N ARG A 46 8.89 8.01 -31.84
CA ARG A 46 7.96 8.82 -32.65
C ARG A 46 6.52 8.86 -32.12
N TYR A 47 6.15 8.01 -31.17
CA TYR A 47 4.80 7.95 -30.62
C TYR A 47 4.75 8.60 -29.23
N ASP A 48 3.67 9.34 -28.96
CA ASP A 48 3.41 9.92 -27.64
C ASP A 48 3.06 8.85 -26.60
N LYS A 49 2.47 7.74 -27.07
CA LYS A 49 2.01 6.64 -26.21
C LYS A 49 2.16 5.29 -26.92
N VAL A 50 2.45 4.25 -26.14
CA VAL A 50 2.44 2.86 -26.59
C VAL A 50 1.44 2.08 -25.72
N GLU A 51 0.57 1.31 -26.35
CA GLU A 51 -0.47 0.53 -25.69
C GLU A 51 -0.37 -0.96 -26.05
N VAL A 52 -0.64 -1.80 -25.05
CA VAL A 52 -0.78 -3.26 -25.19
C VAL A 52 -1.97 -3.71 -24.36
N SER A 53 -2.77 -4.60 -24.92
CA SER A 53 -3.90 -5.23 -24.23
C SER A 53 -3.47 -6.61 -23.73
N VAL A 54 -3.78 -6.93 -22.48
CA VAL A 54 -3.51 -8.26 -21.91
C VAL A 54 -4.81 -8.85 -21.39
N VAL A 55 -5.18 -10.02 -21.89
CA VAL A 55 -6.41 -10.72 -21.56
C VAL A 55 -6.07 -12.03 -20.85
N LEU A 56 -6.58 -12.19 -19.62
CA LEU A 56 -6.53 -13.46 -18.90
C LEU A 56 -7.83 -14.24 -19.10
N CYS A 57 -7.72 -15.46 -19.61
CA CYS A 57 -8.87 -16.28 -20.02
C CYS A 57 -8.71 -17.74 -19.56
N ASN A 58 -9.76 -18.54 -19.77
CA ASN A 58 -9.73 -19.99 -19.55
C ASN A 58 -9.33 -20.74 -20.84
N ASP A 59 -9.07 -22.04 -20.72
CA ASP A 59 -8.63 -22.88 -21.83
C ASP A 59 -9.64 -22.90 -22.99
N ASN A 60 -10.94 -22.98 -22.67
CA ASN A 60 -12.00 -22.98 -23.67
C ASN A 60 -12.00 -21.71 -24.52
N PHE A 61 -11.81 -20.54 -23.89
CA PHE A 61 -11.76 -19.27 -24.60
C PHE A 61 -10.56 -19.20 -25.54
N ILE A 62 -9.36 -19.54 -25.07
CA ILE A 62 -8.16 -19.46 -25.90
C ILE A 62 -8.15 -20.53 -27.01
N GLN A 63 -8.72 -21.71 -26.79
CA GLN A 63 -8.84 -22.76 -27.80
C GLN A 63 -9.78 -22.33 -28.93
N ASN A 64 -10.94 -21.75 -28.59
CA ASN A 64 -11.85 -21.20 -29.59
C ASN A 64 -11.18 -20.09 -30.39
N LEU A 65 -10.47 -19.18 -29.70
CA LEU A 65 -9.75 -18.09 -30.35
C LEU A 65 -8.61 -18.61 -31.26
N ASN A 66 -7.87 -19.63 -30.82
CA ASN A 66 -6.81 -20.27 -31.60
C ASN A 66 -7.38 -20.94 -32.87
N LYS A 67 -8.55 -21.58 -32.76
CA LYS A 67 -9.26 -22.15 -33.91
C LYS A 67 -9.71 -21.09 -34.90
N GLU A 68 -10.26 -19.97 -34.41
CA GLU A 68 -10.73 -18.88 -35.25
C GLU A 68 -9.58 -18.16 -35.96
N TRP A 69 -8.49 -17.86 -35.24
CA TRP A 69 -7.38 -17.06 -35.77
C TRP A 69 -6.32 -17.87 -36.52
N ARG A 70 -6.02 -19.09 -36.07
CA ARG A 70 -4.95 -19.93 -36.63
C ARG A 70 -5.46 -21.20 -37.30
N GLY A 71 -6.75 -21.50 -37.21
CA GLY A 71 -7.30 -22.76 -37.73
C GLY A 71 -6.92 -23.98 -36.90
N GLU A 72 -6.33 -23.79 -35.72
CA GLU A 72 -5.83 -24.86 -34.84
C GLU A 72 -6.77 -25.07 -33.66
N ASP A 73 -7.44 -26.23 -33.62
CA ASP A 73 -8.36 -26.60 -32.54
C ASP A 73 -7.61 -27.25 -31.37
N SER A 74 -6.74 -26.47 -30.73
CA SER A 74 -5.93 -26.88 -29.60
C SER A 74 -5.79 -25.77 -28.57
N CYS A 75 -5.70 -26.15 -27.30
CA CYS A 75 -5.43 -25.21 -26.21
C CYS A 75 -3.94 -24.86 -26.19
N ILE A 76 -3.62 -23.57 -26.10
CA ILE A 76 -2.26 -23.02 -26.12
C ILE A 76 -1.99 -22.14 -24.90
N GLU A 77 -0.71 -21.94 -24.57
CA GLU A 77 -0.29 -21.11 -23.42
C GLU A 77 -0.71 -19.65 -23.58
N MET A 78 -0.39 -19.08 -24.75
CA MET A 78 -0.55 -17.66 -25.04
C MET A 78 -0.68 -17.43 -26.54
N LEU A 79 -1.55 -16.48 -26.91
CA LEU A 79 -1.72 -15.96 -28.26
C LEU A 79 -1.37 -14.47 -28.28
N SER A 80 -0.51 -14.05 -29.20
CA SER A 80 -0.16 -12.64 -29.41
C SER A 80 -0.64 -12.21 -30.79
N MET A 81 -1.43 -11.14 -30.87
CA MET A 81 -2.01 -10.63 -32.11
C MET A 81 -1.56 -9.18 -32.32
N SER A 82 -0.68 -8.96 -33.29
CA SER A 82 -0.20 -7.60 -33.60
C SER A 82 -1.29 -6.75 -34.22
N GLN A 83 -1.45 -5.53 -33.71
CA GLN A 83 -2.33 -4.50 -34.29
C GLN A 83 -1.53 -3.39 -34.99
N TYR A 84 -0.22 -3.57 -35.13
CA TYR A 84 0.63 -2.59 -35.78
C TYR A 84 0.30 -2.48 -37.27
N ILE A 85 0.02 -1.25 -37.72
CA ILE A 85 -0.21 -0.92 -39.13
C ILE A 85 0.98 -0.07 -39.60
N PRO A 86 1.83 -0.58 -40.52
CA PRO A 86 2.93 0.20 -41.09
C PRO A 86 2.44 1.51 -41.72
N ASP A 87 3.24 2.57 -41.60
CA ASP A 87 3.00 3.90 -42.19
C ASP A 87 1.73 4.64 -41.71
N LEU A 88 1.06 4.15 -40.67
CA LEU A 88 -0.05 4.84 -40.02
C LEU A 88 0.47 5.93 -39.05
N ASP A 89 0.26 7.19 -39.41
CA ASP A 89 0.68 8.35 -38.62
C ASP A 89 -0.35 8.71 -37.55
N VAL A 90 -0.27 8.04 -36.40
CA VAL A 90 -1.12 8.28 -35.22
C VAL A 90 -0.24 8.47 -33.98
N PRO A 91 -0.67 9.31 -33.01
CA PRO A 91 0.15 9.61 -31.83
C PRO A 91 0.30 8.43 -30.87
N THR A 92 -0.51 7.38 -31.01
CA THR A 92 -0.49 6.19 -30.14
C THR A 92 -0.21 4.93 -30.94
N LEU A 93 0.86 4.22 -30.57
CA LEU A 93 1.17 2.90 -31.11
C LEU A 93 0.37 1.82 -30.36
N MET A 94 -0.51 1.12 -31.06
CA MET A 94 -1.15 -0.09 -30.53
C MET A 94 -0.31 -1.31 -30.90
N LEU A 95 0.40 -1.89 -29.93
CA LEU A 95 1.20 -3.10 -30.15
C LEU A 95 0.30 -4.30 -30.47
N GLY A 96 -0.82 -4.41 -29.76
CA GLY A 96 -1.83 -5.44 -29.98
C GLY A 96 -2.25 -6.16 -28.70
N ASP A 97 -2.75 -7.39 -28.87
CA ASP A 97 -3.34 -8.19 -27.80
C ASP A 97 -2.44 -9.37 -27.40
N ILE A 98 -2.32 -9.60 -26.09
CA ILE A 98 -1.71 -10.79 -25.50
C ILE A 98 -2.79 -11.53 -24.71
N VAL A 99 -3.17 -12.71 -25.18
CA VAL A 99 -4.20 -13.55 -24.56
C VAL A 99 -3.52 -14.72 -23.87
N ILE A 100 -3.68 -14.87 -22.56
CA ILE A 100 -3.01 -15.88 -21.74
C ILE A 100 -4.08 -16.78 -21.11
N SER A 101 -3.94 -18.10 -21.26
CA SER A 101 -4.77 -19.03 -20.49
C SER A 101 -4.20 -19.20 -19.08
N VAL A 102 -5.02 -18.86 -18.07
CA VAL A 102 -4.65 -19.00 -16.66
C VAL A 102 -4.60 -20.47 -16.25
N GLU A 103 -5.50 -21.31 -16.76
CA GLU A 103 -5.54 -22.74 -16.44
C GLU A 103 -4.30 -23.46 -16.99
N THR A 104 -3.89 -23.12 -18.21
CA THR A 104 -2.64 -23.61 -18.79
C THR A 104 -1.41 -23.06 -18.04
N ALA A 105 -1.41 -21.77 -17.70
CA ALA A 105 -0.34 -21.17 -16.90
C ALA A 105 -0.22 -21.84 -15.50
N ALA A 106 -1.33 -22.19 -14.87
CA ALA A 106 -1.33 -22.88 -13.58
C ALA A 106 -0.67 -24.27 -13.68
N ARG A 107 -0.99 -25.06 -14.71
CA ARG A 107 -0.35 -26.36 -14.95
C ARG A 107 1.16 -26.22 -15.15
N HIS A 108 1.60 -25.24 -15.94
CA HIS A 108 3.03 -25.00 -16.15
C HIS A 108 3.74 -24.46 -14.91
N ALA A 109 3.07 -23.63 -14.11
CA ALA A 109 3.59 -23.15 -12.85
C ALA A 109 3.91 -24.33 -11.91
N GLU A 110 3.00 -25.31 -11.84
CA GLU A 110 3.19 -26.54 -11.06
C GLU A 110 4.34 -27.40 -11.62
N GLU A 111 4.35 -27.68 -12.93
CA GLU A 111 5.39 -28.49 -13.57
C GLU A 111 6.80 -27.91 -13.42
N ARG A 112 6.91 -26.58 -13.42
CA ARG A 112 8.19 -25.85 -13.39
C ARG A 112 8.58 -25.37 -12.00
N GLY A 113 7.73 -25.57 -10.98
CA GLY A 113 8.04 -25.29 -9.57
C GLY A 113 8.08 -23.79 -9.23
N HIS A 114 7.20 -22.98 -9.81
CA HIS A 114 7.07 -21.54 -9.56
C HIS A 114 5.59 -21.13 -9.43
N THR A 115 5.33 -19.88 -9.07
CA THR A 115 3.95 -19.42 -8.79
C THR A 115 3.17 -19.15 -10.08
N LEU A 116 1.84 -19.17 -10.02
CA LEU A 116 0.98 -18.78 -11.15
C LEU A 116 1.34 -17.38 -11.66
N LEU A 117 1.59 -16.43 -10.75
CA LEU A 117 2.01 -15.08 -11.12
C LEU A 117 3.36 -15.07 -11.87
N ASP A 118 4.31 -15.92 -11.47
CA ASP A 118 5.60 -16.03 -12.17
C ASP A 118 5.41 -16.55 -13.60
N GLU A 119 4.59 -17.59 -13.79
CA GLU A 119 4.31 -18.12 -15.12
C GLU A 119 3.54 -17.10 -15.99
N VAL A 120 2.54 -16.41 -15.44
CA VAL A 120 1.80 -15.36 -16.17
C VAL A 120 2.74 -14.21 -16.58
N ARG A 121 3.69 -13.82 -15.72
CA ARG A 121 4.73 -12.83 -16.04
C ARG A 121 5.62 -13.28 -17.20
N ILE A 122 6.05 -14.54 -17.21
CA ILE A 122 6.83 -15.11 -18.32
C ILE A 122 6.02 -15.04 -19.61
N GLN A 123 4.76 -15.45 -19.58
CA GLN A 123 3.88 -15.42 -20.76
C GLN A 123 3.62 -13.99 -21.26
N ALA A 124 3.48 -13.01 -20.36
CA ALA A 124 3.35 -11.60 -20.73
C ALA A 124 4.62 -11.05 -21.41
N VAL A 125 5.81 -11.32 -20.85
CA VAL A 125 7.09 -10.93 -21.47
C VAL A 125 7.23 -11.54 -22.85
N ARG A 126 6.94 -12.83 -22.97
CA ARG A 126 6.97 -13.56 -24.24
C ARG A 126 6.00 -12.94 -25.26
N GLY A 127 4.79 -12.58 -24.83
CA GLY A 127 3.80 -11.92 -25.67
C GLY A 127 4.30 -10.56 -26.18
N ILE A 128 4.88 -9.73 -25.31
CA ILE A 128 5.49 -8.45 -25.68
C ILE A 128 6.57 -8.65 -26.74
N LEU A 129 7.49 -9.60 -26.52
CA LEU A 129 8.57 -9.89 -27.48
C LEU A 129 7.99 -10.32 -28.84
N ARG A 130 6.95 -11.16 -28.87
CA ARG A 130 6.29 -11.52 -30.14
C ARG A 130 5.67 -10.33 -30.84
N LEU A 131 5.01 -9.44 -30.11
CA LEU A 131 4.45 -8.19 -30.68
C LEU A 131 5.54 -7.25 -31.21
N LEU A 132 6.76 -7.32 -30.66
CA LEU A 132 7.94 -6.57 -31.13
C LEU A 132 8.72 -7.30 -32.23
N GLY A 133 8.17 -8.36 -32.81
CA GLY A 133 8.74 -9.04 -33.98
C GLY A 133 9.74 -10.17 -33.66
N PHE A 134 9.84 -10.62 -32.41
CA PHE A 134 10.62 -11.82 -32.08
C PHE A 134 9.80 -13.08 -32.39
N ASP A 135 10.31 -13.95 -33.27
CA ASP A 135 9.67 -15.22 -33.61
C ASP A 135 10.59 -16.41 -33.33
N HIS A 136 10.19 -17.26 -32.38
CA HIS A 136 10.94 -18.46 -31.99
C HIS A 136 10.74 -19.65 -32.96
N GLN A 137 9.89 -19.53 -33.98
CA GLN A 137 9.53 -20.64 -34.87
C GLN A 137 10.23 -20.59 -36.23
N THR A 138 10.98 -19.52 -36.52
CA THR A 138 11.63 -19.31 -37.82
C THR A 138 13.01 -19.95 -37.92
N SER A 139 13.76 -20.08 -36.82
CA SER A 139 15.07 -20.74 -36.77
C SER A 139 15.55 -21.02 -35.33
N ASP A 140 16.55 -21.89 -35.16
CA ASP A 140 17.21 -22.09 -33.85
C ASP A 140 17.87 -20.79 -33.34
N GLU A 141 18.44 -19.98 -34.24
CA GLU A 141 19.03 -18.69 -33.89
C GLU A 141 17.98 -17.71 -33.35
N SER A 142 16.77 -17.70 -33.90
CA SER A 142 15.69 -16.82 -33.46
C SER A 142 15.07 -17.23 -32.13
N ALA A 143 15.01 -18.54 -31.87
CA ALA A 143 14.63 -19.06 -30.55
C ALA A 143 15.64 -18.64 -29.47
N VAL A 144 16.94 -18.73 -29.75
CA VAL A 144 18.00 -18.31 -28.81
C VAL A 144 17.99 -16.79 -28.58
N GLU A 145 17.79 -16.00 -29.64
CA GLU A 145 17.70 -14.54 -29.55
C GLU A 145 16.51 -14.12 -28.67
N MET A 146 15.34 -14.71 -28.90
CA MET A 146 14.15 -14.46 -28.09
C MET A 146 14.31 -14.92 -26.63
N GLU A 147 14.88 -16.10 -26.39
CA GLU A 147 15.10 -16.59 -25.03
C GLU A 147 16.08 -15.68 -24.26
N LYS A 148 17.12 -15.18 -24.93
CA LYS A 148 18.07 -14.26 -24.32
C LYS A 148 17.40 -12.96 -23.88
N GLU A 149 16.52 -12.41 -24.71
CA GLU A 149 15.75 -11.20 -24.37
C GLU A 149 14.70 -11.46 -23.29
N GLU A 150 13.99 -12.60 -23.35
CA GLU A 150 13.06 -13.01 -22.29
C GLU A 150 13.81 -13.08 -20.95
N GLN A 151 14.96 -13.74 -20.92
CA GLN A 151 15.79 -13.80 -19.71
C GLN A 151 16.32 -12.44 -19.27
N LEU A 152 16.70 -11.56 -20.20
CA LEU A 152 17.17 -10.21 -19.88
C LEU A 152 16.08 -9.41 -19.19
N ILE A 153 14.86 -9.41 -19.73
CA ILE A 153 13.71 -8.70 -19.16
C ILE A 153 13.35 -9.29 -17.79
N LEU A 154 13.25 -10.62 -17.69
CA LEU A 154 12.94 -11.29 -16.42
C LEU A 154 14.00 -11.04 -15.35
N LYS A 155 15.29 -11.12 -15.70
CA LYS A 155 16.39 -10.83 -14.77
C LYS A 155 16.40 -9.36 -14.36
N SER A 156 16.18 -8.46 -15.31
CA SER A 156 16.07 -7.02 -15.05
C SER A 156 14.96 -6.75 -14.03
N LEU A 157 13.79 -7.33 -14.22
CA LEU A 157 12.65 -7.17 -13.31
C LEU A 157 12.72 -8.04 -12.04
N ARG A 158 13.79 -8.85 -11.88
CA ARG A 158 13.95 -9.83 -10.79
C ARG A 158 12.78 -10.81 -10.68
N TRP A 159 12.17 -11.17 -11.80
CA TRP A 159 11.11 -12.17 -11.89
C TRP A 159 11.72 -13.57 -12.03
N LYS A 160 11.08 -14.58 -11.45
CA LYS A 160 11.52 -15.97 -11.60
C LYS A 160 11.23 -16.43 -13.03
N GLY A 161 12.26 -16.91 -13.73
CA GLY A 161 12.17 -17.42 -15.09
C GLY A 161 12.34 -18.94 -15.18
N LYS A 162 12.12 -19.47 -16.40
CA LYS A 162 12.03 -20.90 -16.75
C LYS A 162 13.25 -21.78 -16.37
N ASN A 163 14.38 -21.19 -15.95
CA ASN A 163 15.64 -21.90 -15.64
C ASN A 163 16.47 -21.34 -14.47
N LEU A 164 15.96 -20.41 -13.65
CA LEU A 164 16.77 -19.82 -12.55
C LEU A 164 17.03 -20.76 -11.36
N ALA A 165 16.29 -21.87 -11.25
CA ALA A 165 16.50 -22.86 -10.19
C ALA A 165 17.58 -23.92 -10.51
N LYS A 166 17.98 -24.08 -11.77
CA LYS A 166 18.96 -25.11 -12.18
C LYS A 166 20.41 -24.63 -12.25
N SER A 167 20.67 -23.33 -12.33
CA SER A 167 22.06 -22.82 -12.44
C SER A 167 22.78 -22.63 -11.11
N VAL A 168 22.13 -22.85 -9.97
CA VAL A 168 22.75 -22.71 -8.63
C VAL A 168 23.26 -24.06 -8.09
N LEU A 169 22.91 -25.18 -8.75
CA LEU A 169 23.24 -26.53 -8.27
C LEU A 169 24.34 -27.26 -9.07
N ASP A 170 24.94 -26.63 -10.09
CA ASP A 170 25.94 -27.31 -10.94
C ASP A 170 27.30 -26.59 -11.08
N SER A 171 27.61 -25.62 -10.21
CA SER A 171 28.97 -25.09 -10.06
C SER A 171 29.57 -25.46 -8.70
N GLY A 172 29.43 -26.73 -8.33
CA GLY A 172 30.25 -27.36 -7.29
C GLY A 172 31.57 -27.86 -7.87
N LYS A 173 32.52 -26.94 -8.15
CA LYS A 173 33.97 -27.20 -8.15
C LYS A 173 34.78 -25.93 -8.43
N SER A 174 35.60 -25.59 -7.45
CA SER A 174 36.82 -24.76 -7.45
C SER A 174 37.30 -24.21 -8.79
N GLN A 175 37.40 -22.87 -8.91
CA GLN A 175 38.65 -22.19 -9.24
C GLN A 175 38.51 -20.66 -9.07
N THR A 176 39.30 -20.13 -8.15
CA THR A 176 39.77 -18.74 -8.08
C THR A 176 40.48 -18.36 -9.39
N GLU A 177 40.07 -17.28 -10.05
CA GLU A 177 40.89 -16.17 -10.57
C GLU A 177 40.17 -15.34 -11.66
N THR A 178 40.16 -14.02 -11.43
CA THR A 178 40.28 -12.89 -12.38
C THR A 178 39.38 -12.81 -13.64
N LEU A 179 38.23 -12.15 -13.51
CA LEU A 179 37.52 -11.49 -14.64
C LEU A 179 36.91 -10.13 -14.23
N ASP A 180 37.58 -9.38 -13.35
CA ASP A 180 37.04 -8.15 -12.72
C ASP A 180 37.41 -6.83 -13.43
N GLU A 181 37.97 -6.84 -14.65
CA GLU A 181 38.51 -5.60 -15.25
C GLU A 181 38.09 -5.26 -16.69
N GLN A 182 37.19 -6.02 -17.34
CA GLN A 182 36.80 -5.73 -18.74
C GLN A 182 35.32 -5.43 -19.01
N VAL A 183 34.43 -5.53 -18.01
CA VAL A 183 33.00 -5.18 -18.17
C VAL A 183 32.67 -3.78 -17.63
N THR A 184 33.60 -3.12 -16.92
CA THR A 184 33.35 -1.88 -16.18
C THR A 184 33.57 -0.58 -16.97
N SER A 185 33.91 -0.64 -18.27
CA SER A 185 34.20 0.56 -19.08
C SER A 185 33.07 1.01 -20.02
N GLY A 186 32.05 0.18 -20.28
CA GLY A 186 30.87 0.55 -21.10
C GLY A 186 29.64 1.04 -20.30
N LEU A 187 29.59 0.74 -19.01
CA LEU A 187 28.43 0.97 -18.14
C LEU A 187 28.40 2.33 -17.41
N LYS A 188 29.29 3.27 -17.78
CA LYS A 188 29.40 4.59 -17.11
C LYS A 188 28.62 5.72 -17.79
N ARG A 189 27.75 5.44 -18.77
CA ARG A 189 27.03 6.50 -19.51
C ARG A 189 25.54 6.27 -19.81
N ALA A 190 24.88 5.38 -19.08
CA ALA A 190 23.42 5.35 -18.99
C ALA A 190 23.04 5.48 -17.51
N GLY A 191 22.19 6.46 -17.19
CA GLY A 191 21.77 6.75 -15.82
C GLY A 191 21.22 5.50 -15.13
N SER A 192 21.78 5.20 -13.97
CA SER A 192 21.41 4.17 -13.00
C SER A 192 19.89 3.90 -12.92
N LEU A 193 19.37 2.96 -13.72
CA LEU A 193 18.05 2.37 -13.54
C LEU A 193 18.15 1.31 -12.43
N ARG A 194 18.18 1.78 -11.18
CA ARG A 194 18.02 0.93 -10.00
C ARG A 194 16.63 0.29 -10.04
N PHE A 195 16.59 -1.03 -10.20
CA PHE A 195 15.37 -1.82 -10.03
C PHE A 195 14.84 -1.68 -8.61
N TYR A 196 13.70 -1.00 -8.48
CA TYR A 196 13.06 -0.72 -7.22
C TYR A 196 12.43 -2.00 -6.63
N ARG A 197 13.10 -2.61 -5.64
CA ARG A 197 12.39 -3.36 -4.61
C ARG A 197 12.00 -2.33 -3.56
N PRO A 198 10.73 -2.24 -3.17
CA PRO A 198 10.37 -1.43 -2.03
C PRO A 198 11.23 -1.77 -0.84
N LYS A 199 11.91 -0.75 -0.32
CA LYS A 199 12.69 -0.88 0.91
C LYS A 199 11.79 -1.35 2.05
N PHE A 200 10.52 -0.97 2.00
CA PHE A 200 9.49 -1.33 2.97
C PHE A 200 8.31 -2.02 2.29
N LYS A 201 7.75 -3.04 2.94
CA LYS A 201 6.50 -3.70 2.52
C LYS A 201 5.27 -2.98 3.05
N TYR A 202 5.40 -2.25 4.16
CA TYR A 202 4.32 -1.53 4.81
C TYR A 202 4.73 -0.10 5.15
N ILE A 203 3.79 0.83 4.95
CA ILE A 203 3.85 2.18 5.51
C ILE A 203 2.68 2.34 6.48
N PHE A 204 2.99 2.59 7.74
CA PHE A 204 2.00 2.99 8.74
C PHE A 204 1.96 4.51 8.80
N CYS A 205 0.80 5.08 8.58
CA CYS A 205 0.66 6.52 8.44
C CYS A 205 -0.42 7.03 9.38
N ASP A 206 -0.05 8.02 10.20
CA ASP A 206 -1.02 8.80 10.95
C ASP A 206 -1.86 9.73 10.05
N MET A 207 -2.99 10.21 10.57
CA MET A 207 -3.91 11.10 9.88
C MET A 207 -3.76 12.57 10.29
N ASP A 208 -4.28 12.97 11.45
CA ASP A 208 -4.39 14.38 11.85
C ASP A 208 -3.03 14.96 12.21
N GLY A 209 -2.56 15.97 11.47
CA GLY A 209 -1.21 16.53 11.68
C GLY A 209 -0.13 15.80 10.87
N THR A 210 -0.48 14.72 10.19
CA THR A 210 0.42 13.93 9.33
C THR A 210 -0.07 13.86 7.88
N LEU A 211 -1.03 12.98 7.58
CA LEU A 211 -1.61 12.85 6.23
C LEU A 211 -2.57 13.99 5.90
N LEU A 212 -3.31 14.45 6.91
CA LEU A 212 -4.21 15.60 6.84
C LEU A 212 -3.44 16.88 7.16
N ASN A 213 -3.60 17.87 6.30
CA ASN A 213 -3.04 19.20 6.51
C ASN A 213 -3.80 19.96 7.62
N SER A 214 -3.40 21.20 7.90
CA SER A 214 -4.03 22.07 8.91
C SER A 214 -5.53 22.37 8.66
N LYS A 215 -6.04 22.06 7.47
CA LYS A 215 -7.46 22.19 7.09
C LYS A 215 -8.22 20.86 7.16
N SER A 216 -7.63 19.83 7.77
CA SER A 216 -8.18 18.46 7.84
C SER A 216 -8.42 17.83 6.46
N GLN A 217 -7.57 18.16 5.47
CA GLN A 217 -7.71 17.68 4.09
C GLN A 217 -6.47 16.92 3.64
N VAL A 218 -6.67 15.90 2.80
CA VAL A 218 -5.57 15.25 2.07
C VAL A 218 -5.30 16.03 0.79
N THR A 219 -4.05 16.42 0.60
CA THR A 219 -3.62 17.09 -0.63
C THR A 219 -3.55 16.11 -1.80
N ALA A 220 -3.66 16.62 -3.04
CA ALA A 220 -3.54 15.79 -4.23
C ALA A 220 -2.19 15.05 -4.28
N ARG A 221 -1.12 15.70 -3.82
CA ARG A 221 0.24 15.15 -3.81
C ARG A 221 0.39 14.00 -2.80
N ASN A 222 -0.11 14.16 -1.58
CA ASN A 222 -0.15 13.06 -0.61
C ASN A 222 -0.96 11.88 -1.16
N ALA A 223 -2.10 12.15 -1.79
CA ALA A 223 -2.92 11.10 -2.37
C ALA A 223 -2.22 10.35 -3.53
N GLU A 224 -1.54 11.07 -4.41
CA GLU A 224 -0.75 10.48 -5.50
C GLU A 224 0.40 9.61 -4.98
N ALA A 225 1.16 10.11 -4.01
CA ALA A 225 2.26 9.36 -3.39
C ALA A 225 1.79 8.05 -2.76
N LEU A 226 0.63 8.05 -2.09
CA LEU A 226 0.05 6.84 -1.51
C LEU A 226 -0.43 5.85 -2.57
N ARG A 227 -1.05 6.32 -3.65
CA ARG A 227 -1.43 5.47 -4.79
C ARG A 227 -0.22 4.85 -5.47
N GLU A 228 0.84 5.64 -5.63
CA GLU A 228 2.08 5.19 -6.24
C GLU A 228 2.85 4.19 -5.36
N ALA A 229 2.91 4.44 -4.04
CA ALA A 229 3.48 3.47 -3.10
C ALA A 229 2.75 2.12 -3.19
N ARG A 230 1.42 2.17 -3.25
CA ARG A 230 0.60 0.96 -3.41
C ARG A 230 0.77 0.29 -4.75
N SER A 231 0.82 1.04 -5.86
CA SER A 231 1.04 0.46 -7.19
C SER A 231 2.37 -0.28 -7.25
N ARG A 232 3.39 0.23 -6.53
CA ARG A 232 4.71 -0.38 -6.37
C ARG A 232 4.76 -1.51 -5.32
N GLY A 233 3.62 -1.94 -4.79
CA GLY A 233 3.50 -3.10 -3.89
C GLY A 233 3.74 -2.81 -2.41
N VAL A 234 3.72 -1.54 -2.00
CA VAL A 234 3.77 -1.15 -0.57
C VAL A 234 2.36 -1.07 -0.01
N ASN A 235 2.10 -1.80 1.06
CA ASN A 235 0.81 -1.74 1.73
C ASN A 235 0.75 -0.53 2.65
N ILE A 236 -0.25 0.33 2.45
CA ILE A 236 -0.49 1.47 3.33
C ILE A 236 -1.49 1.05 4.41
N VAL A 237 -1.15 1.33 5.67
CA VAL A 237 -2.02 1.07 6.83
C VAL A 237 -2.20 2.36 7.61
N ILE A 238 -3.45 2.75 7.85
CA ILE A 238 -3.77 3.90 8.68
C ILE A 238 -3.62 3.54 10.15
N ALA A 239 -2.93 4.40 10.91
CA ALA A 239 -2.81 4.29 12.37
C ALA A 239 -3.20 5.62 13.02
N THR A 240 -4.42 5.70 13.57
CA THR A 240 -5.02 6.97 13.96
C THR A 240 -5.72 6.93 15.32
N GLY A 241 -5.87 8.11 15.94
CA GLY A 241 -6.73 8.32 17.10
C GLY A 241 -8.23 8.29 16.75
N LYS A 242 -8.57 8.45 15.47
CA LYS A 242 -9.97 8.51 14.99
C LYS A 242 -10.70 7.19 15.06
N ALA A 243 -12.04 7.25 15.06
CA ALA A 243 -12.87 6.08 14.76
C ALA A 243 -12.70 5.68 13.29
N ARG A 244 -12.91 4.39 12.98
CA ARG A 244 -12.78 3.87 11.61
C ARG A 244 -13.70 4.57 10.59
N PRO A 245 -14.97 4.86 10.89
CA PRO A 245 -15.83 5.59 9.95
C PRO A 245 -15.30 6.99 9.64
N ALA A 246 -14.71 7.67 10.63
CA ALA A 246 -14.14 9.00 10.46
C ALA A 246 -12.91 8.99 9.54
N ALA A 247 -12.04 7.99 9.70
CA ALA A 247 -10.90 7.79 8.81
C ALA A 247 -11.36 7.50 7.36
N ILE A 248 -12.41 6.69 7.19
CA ILE A 248 -13.00 6.41 5.87
C ILE A 248 -13.58 7.67 5.24
N ASP A 249 -14.36 8.44 5.99
CA ASP A 249 -15.00 9.66 5.50
C ASP A 249 -13.97 10.72 5.09
N ALA A 250 -12.94 10.95 5.92
CA ALA A 250 -11.86 11.88 5.62
C ALA A 250 -11.07 11.53 4.33
N LEU A 251 -10.97 10.24 4.00
CA LEU A 251 -10.27 9.76 2.79
C LEU A 251 -11.19 9.55 1.58
N SER A 252 -12.51 9.68 1.75
CA SER A 252 -13.50 9.48 0.69
C SER A 252 -13.41 10.55 -0.40
N MET A 253 -13.13 11.80 -0.01
CA MET A 253 -13.08 12.97 -0.90
C MET A 253 -11.94 12.89 -1.94
N VAL A 254 -10.93 12.05 -1.70
CA VAL A 254 -9.78 11.87 -2.57
C VAL A 254 -9.71 10.45 -3.17
N ASP A 255 -10.80 9.68 -3.14
CA ASP A 255 -10.86 8.32 -3.69
C ASP A 255 -9.74 7.40 -3.14
N LEU A 256 -9.40 7.61 -1.86
CA LEU A 256 -8.50 6.75 -1.09
C LEU A 256 -9.27 5.86 -0.11
N SER A 257 -10.59 5.89 -0.13
CA SER A 257 -11.46 5.01 0.66
C SER A 257 -12.11 3.93 -0.22
N GLY A 258 -12.64 2.86 0.39
CA GLY A 258 -13.37 1.81 -0.32
C GLY A 258 -12.51 0.62 -0.76
N ARG A 259 -13.06 -0.27 -1.60
CA ARG A 259 -12.42 -1.55 -1.97
C ARG A 259 -11.04 -1.38 -2.60
N THR A 260 -10.85 -0.28 -3.32
CA THR A 260 -9.60 0.08 -4.00
C THR A 260 -8.88 1.23 -3.30
N GLY A 261 -9.27 1.57 -2.07
CA GLY A 261 -8.66 2.61 -1.23
C GLY A 261 -7.55 2.06 -0.32
N ILE A 262 -6.97 2.92 0.51
CA ILE A 262 -6.06 2.55 1.60
C ILE A 262 -6.82 2.31 2.92
N VAL A 263 -8.05 2.81 3.03
CA VAL A 263 -8.93 2.57 4.18
C VAL A 263 -10.33 2.14 3.73
N SER A 264 -10.89 1.13 4.37
CA SER A 264 -12.29 0.71 4.18
C SER A 264 -12.75 -0.16 5.34
N ALA A 265 -14.01 -0.59 5.31
CA ALA A 265 -14.55 -1.60 6.22
C ALA A 265 -13.84 -2.97 6.09
N SER A 266 -13.11 -3.22 5.01
CA SER A 266 -12.36 -4.46 4.76
C SER A 266 -10.84 -4.30 4.77
N SER A 267 -10.32 -3.08 4.95
CA SER A 267 -8.86 -2.87 5.04
C SER A 267 -8.35 -3.13 6.45
N PRO A 268 -7.08 -3.54 6.59
CA PRO A 268 -6.38 -3.45 7.87
C PRO A 268 -6.31 -2.00 8.36
N GLY A 269 -6.12 -1.82 9.67
CA GLY A 269 -5.96 -0.49 10.25
C GLY A 269 -5.92 -0.50 11.78
N ILE A 270 -5.38 0.57 12.33
CA ILE A 270 -5.25 0.82 13.77
C ILE A 270 -6.04 2.08 14.08
N PHE A 271 -7.04 1.95 14.94
CA PHE A 271 -8.01 3.00 15.24
C PHE A 271 -8.12 3.22 16.75
N LEU A 272 -8.67 4.38 17.12
CA LEU A 272 -8.82 4.79 18.51
C LEU A 272 -7.52 4.60 19.31
N GLN A 273 -6.38 5.08 18.79
CA GLN A 273 -5.07 5.01 19.47
C GLN A 273 -4.53 3.58 19.69
N GLY A 274 -4.90 2.62 18.85
CA GLY A 274 -4.48 1.23 19.01
C GLY A 274 -5.44 0.36 19.82
N LEU A 275 -6.56 0.91 20.25
CA LEU A 275 -7.57 0.20 21.02
C LEU A 275 -8.44 -0.71 20.16
N LEU A 276 -8.50 -0.44 18.85
CA LEU A 276 -9.12 -1.30 17.86
C LEU A 276 -8.14 -1.56 16.74
N VAL A 277 -7.89 -2.83 16.47
CA VAL A 277 -7.02 -3.27 15.38
C VAL A 277 -7.81 -4.20 14.48
N TYR A 278 -7.79 -3.89 13.18
CA TYR A 278 -8.39 -4.72 12.14
C TYR A 278 -7.30 -5.29 11.24
N GLY A 279 -7.40 -6.58 10.95
CA GLY A 279 -6.53 -7.31 10.05
C GLY A 279 -7.06 -7.35 8.61
N LEU A 280 -6.57 -8.32 7.83
CA LEU A 280 -7.02 -8.55 6.46
C LEU A 280 -8.53 -8.78 6.42
N GLN A 281 -9.16 -8.32 5.34
CA GLN A 281 -10.61 -8.40 5.12
C GLN A 281 -11.45 -7.69 6.21
N GLY A 282 -10.83 -6.81 7.02
CA GLY A 282 -11.51 -6.03 8.05
C GLY A 282 -11.89 -6.83 9.29
N ARG A 283 -11.25 -7.98 9.52
CA ARG A 283 -11.45 -8.78 10.73
C ARG A 283 -10.95 -8.03 11.96
N GLU A 284 -11.78 -7.86 12.99
CA GLU A 284 -11.33 -7.38 14.30
C GLU A 284 -10.35 -8.40 14.89
N ILE A 285 -9.09 -7.99 15.08
CA ILE A 285 -8.04 -8.83 15.68
C ILE A 285 -7.77 -8.46 17.13
N TYR A 286 -8.08 -7.23 17.52
CA TYR A 286 -7.89 -6.74 18.87
C TYR A 286 -8.88 -5.64 19.21
N LYS A 287 -9.38 -5.69 20.45
CA LYS A 287 -10.22 -4.67 21.06
C LYS A 287 -9.86 -4.53 22.54
N ARG A 288 -9.71 -3.29 23.00
CA ARG A 288 -9.46 -2.96 24.42
C ARG A 288 -10.46 -1.92 24.90
N ASN A 289 -11.22 -2.27 25.93
CA ASN A 289 -12.18 -1.38 26.56
C ASN A 289 -11.55 -0.63 27.75
N LEU A 290 -11.99 0.61 27.96
CA LEU A 290 -11.71 1.39 29.16
C LEU A 290 -12.47 0.81 30.34
N ASP A 291 -11.83 0.85 31.51
CA ASP A 291 -12.45 0.40 32.75
C ASP A 291 -13.78 1.12 32.97
N GLN A 292 -14.82 0.35 33.30
CA GLN A 292 -16.18 0.86 33.35
C GLN A 292 -16.38 1.88 34.48
N GLU A 293 -15.64 1.76 35.59
CA GLU A 293 -15.68 2.73 36.68
C GLU A 293 -14.96 4.02 36.27
N VAL A 294 -13.84 3.93 35.56
CA VAL A 294 -13.20 5.13 34.97
C VAL A 294 -14.14 5.84 34.00
N CYS A 295 -14.87 5.10 33.15
CA CYS A 295 -15.87 5.69 32.26
C CYS A 295 -16.98 6.40 33.04
N ARG A 296 -17.49 5.76 34.10
CA ARG A 296 -18.53 6.32 34.97
C ARG A 296 -18.05 7.61 35.64
N GLU A 297 -16.86 7.60 36.23
CA GLU A 297 -16.24 8.78 36.85
C GLU A 297 -16.11 9.93 35.85
N ALA A 298 -15.64 9.65 34.63
CA ALA A 298 -15.47 10.67 33.59
C ALA A 298 -16.81 11.27 33.11
N LEU A 299 -17.82 10.42 32.90
CA LEU A 299 -19.17 10.87 32.51
C LEU A 299 -19.84 11.70 33.62
N LEU A 300 -19.68 11.31 34.89
CA LEU A 300 -20.17 12.09 36.03
C LEU A 300 -19.46 13.43 36.14
N TYR A 301 -18.12 13.43 36.01
CA TYR A 301 -17.32 14.65 36.04
C TYR A 301 -17.78 15.64 34.96
N SER A 302 -17.99 15.16 33.73
CA SER A 302 -18.51 15.96 32.61
C SER A 302 -19.85 16.62 32.96
N LEU A 303 -20.80 15.87 33.53
CA LEU A 303 -22.11 16.39 33.92
C LEU A 303 -22.04 17.44 35.04
N GLU A 304 -21.20 17.21 36.05
CA GLU A 304 -21.04 18.06 37.22
C GLU A 304 -20.32 19.37 36.89
N HIS A 305 -19.24 19.29 36.12
CA HIS A 305 -18.37 20.43 35.82
C HIS A 305 -18.73 21.12 34.49
N LYS A 306 -19.70 20.56 33.74
CA LYS A 306 -20.12 21.05 32.41
C LYS A 306 -18.98 21.10 31.40
N VAL A 307 -18.04 20.16 31.50
CA VAL A 307 -16.97 19.96 30.52
C VAL A 307 -17.44 18.96 29.46
N PRO A 308 -17.52 19.35 28.17
CA PRO A 308 -18.01 18.45 27.13
C PRO A 308 -17.13 17.20 27.01
N LEU A 309 -17.79 16.05 26.85
CA LEU A 309 -17.14 14.76 26.73
C LEU A 309 -17.79 13.91 25.64
N VAL A 310 -16.97 13.16 24.93
CA VAL A 310 -17.40 12.13 23.98
C VAL A 310 -16.83 10.77 24.39
N ALA A 311 -17.71 9.78 24.53
CA ALA A 311 -17.34 8.38 24.74
C ALA A 311 -17.39 7.62 23.41
N PHE A 312 -16.33 6.89 23.08
CA PHE A 312 -16.20 6.14 21.84
C PHE A 312 -16.48 4.66 22.06
N SER A 313 -17.36 4.10 21.24
CA SER A 313 -17.71 2.68 21.21
C SER A 313 -17.68 2.16 19.76
N GLN A 314 -16.56 1.56 19.37
CA GLN A 314 -16.28 1.13 18.01
C GLN A 314 -16.53 2.26 16.98
N ASP A 315 -17.59 2.12 16.19
CA ASP A 315 -17.97 3.03 15.11
C ASP A 315 -18.98 4.11 15.57
N ARG A 316 -19.25 4.20 16.87
CA ARG A 316 -20.26 5.10 17.46
C ARG A 316 -19.64 6.01 18.51
N CYS A 317 -20.21 7.20 18.63
CA CYS A 317 -19.85 8.20 19.62
C CYS A 317 -21.06 8.53 20.48
N PHE A 318 -20.85 8.80 21.76
CA PHE A 318 -21.91 9.15 22.72
C PHE A 318 -21.51 10.39 23.52
N SER A 319 -22.49 11.22 23.85
CA SER A 319 -22.30 12.31 24.81
C SER A 319 -23.52 12.40 25.74
N MET A 320 -23.35 13.08 26.88
CA MET A 320 -24.42 13.22 27.87
C MET A 320 -25.37 14.39 27.57
N TYR A 321 -24.92 15.35 26.77
CA TYR A 321 -25.68 16.54 26.38
C TYR A 321 -25.16 17.13 25.08
N ASP A 322 -26.00 17.92 24.40
CA ASP A 322 -25.60 18.64 23.20
C ASP A 322 -24.63 19.78 23.54
N ASP A 323 -23.52 19.87 22.80
CA ASP A 323 -22.54 20.94 22.93
C ASP A 323 -21.87 21.25 21.56
N PRO A 324 -21.68 22.52 21.19
CA PRO A 324 -21.03 22.88 19.93
C PRO A 324 -19.62 22.30 19.74
N LEU A 325 -18.85 22.11 20.82
CA LEU A 325 -17.53 21.49 20.75
C LEU A 325 -17.64 20.00 20.40
N VAL A 326 -18.66 19.31 20.91
CA VAL A 326 -18.93 17.91 20.53
C VAL A 326 -19.30 17.82 19.06
N ASP A 327 -20.16 18.72 18.58
CA ASP A 327 -20.52 18.79 17.16
C ASP A 327 -19.33 19.08 16.26
N SER A 328 -18.35 19.87 16.71
CA SER A 328 -17.15 20.15 15.91
C SER A 328 -16.32 18.90 15.60
N LEU A 329 -16.36 17.86 16.44
CA LEU A 329 -15.70 16.58 16.13
C LEU A 329 -16.32 15.93 14.89
N HIS A 330 -17.63 16.04 14.72
CA HIS A 330 -18.31 15.52 13.54
C HIS A 330 -17.98 16.34 12.29
N TYR A 331 -18.08 17.68 12.38
CA TYR A 331 -17.96 18.55 11.21
C TYR A 331 -16.51 18.82 10.76
N VAL A 332 -15.55 18.82 11.68
CA VAL A 332 -14.13 19.16 11.40
C VAL A 332 -13.26 17.90 11.35
N TYR A 333 -13.53 16.92 12.21
CA TYR A 333 -12.70 15.72 12.36
C TYR A 333 -13.35 14.46 11.79
N HIS A 334 -14.54 14.59 11.19
CA HIS A 334 -15.31 13.52 10.56
C HIS A 334 -15.79 12.42 11.51
N GLU A 335 -15.74 12.65 12.82
CA GLU A 335 -16.18 11.65 13.79
C GLU A 335 -17.69 11.34 13.62
N PRO A 336 -18.14 10.11 13.95
CA PRO A 336 -19.56 9.82 14.02
C PRO A 336 -20.28 10.85 14.89
N LYS A 337 -21.44 11.34 14.42
CA LYS A 337 -22.24 12.28 15.20
C LYS A 337 -22.56 11.65 16.56
N ALA A 338 -22.23 12.35 17.64
CA ALA A 338 -22.44 11.84 18.98
C ALA A 338 -23.94 11.67 19.27
N GLU A 339 -24.31 10.48 19.73
CA GLU A 339 -25.64 10.19 20.21
C GLU A 339 -25.80 10.68 21.64
N ILE A 340 -26.84 11.47 21.90
CA ILE A 340 -27.10 12.00 23.24
C ILE A 340 -27.78 10.94 24.11
N VAL A 341 -27.12 10.57 25.20
CA VAL A 341 -27.62 9.59 26.17
C VAL A 341 -27.88 10.26 27.51
N ARG A 342 -29.04 10.00 28.11
CA ARG A 342 -29.48 10.68 29.36
C ARG A 342 -29.15 9.91 30.64
N SER A 343 -28.67 8.69 30.53
CA SER A 343 -28.35 7.82 31.67
C SER A 343 -26.99 7.16 31.48
N ILE A 344 -26.10 7.40 32.44
CA ILE A 344 -24.78 6.75 32.50
C ILE A 344 -24.93 5.24 32.64
N ASP A 345 -25.84 4.78 33.50
CA ASP A 345 -26.08 3.35 33.70
C ASP A 345 -26.57 2.65 32.44
N GLN A 346 -27.46 3.31 31.68
CA GLN A 346 -27.93 2.78 30.41
C GLN A 346 -26.79 2.72 29.37
N LEU A 347 -25.99 3.78 29.26
CA LEU A 347 -24.84 3.82 28.34
C LEU A 347 -23.86 2.68 28.67
N LEU A 348 -23.39 2.62 29.91
CA LEU A 348 -22.41 1.64 30.33
C LEU A 348 -22.96 0.21 30.37
N GLY A 349 -24.28 0.03 30.46
CA GLY A 349 -24.93 -1.27 30.37
C GLY A 349 -25.13 -1.79 28.94
N THR A 350 -24.94 -0.95 27.92
CA THR A 350 -25.24 -1.29 26.51
C THR A 350 -24.08 -1.08 25.54
N ALA A 351 -23.12 -0.22 25.87
CA ALA A 351 -21.98 0.10 25.02
C ALA A 351 -20.65 -0.30 25.68
N GLU A 352 -19.77 -0.89 24.89
CA GLU A 352 -18.38 -1.12 25.28
C GLU A 352 -17.55 0.11 24.92
N ILE A 353 -17.10 0.87 25.91
CA ILE A 353 -16.35 2.12 25.69
C ILE A 353 -14.86 1.81 25.57
N GLN A 354 -14.23 2.21 24.46
CA GLN A 354 -12.77 2.06 24.29
C GLN A 354 -12.02 3.26 24.85
N LYS A 355 -12.52 4.49 24.62
CA LYS A 355 -11.92 5.72 25.15
C LYS A 355 -12.99 6.76 25.47
N VAL A 356 -12.63 7.72 26.31
CA VAL A 356 -13.38 8.96 26.48
C VAL A 356 -12.49 10.16 26.19
N LEU A 357 -13.08 11.21 25.65
CA LEU A 357 -12.39 12.42 25.21
C LEU A 357 -13.08 13.64 25.82
N PHE A 358 -12.35 14.43 26.60
CA PHE A 358 -12.77 15.76 27.05
C PHE A 358 -12.34 16.83 26.04
N LEU A 359 -13.21 17.81 25.83
CA LEU A 359 -12.97 18.98 24.98
C LEU A 359 -12.92 20.22 25.86
N GLU A 360 -11.82 20.94 25.82
CA GLU A 360 -11.61 22.15 26.63
C GLU A 360 -10.51 23.01 26.02
N THR A 361 -10.44 24.29 26.39
CA THR A 361 -9.34 25.17 26.00
C THR A 361 -7.96 24.58 26.36
N PRO A 362 -6.90 24.83 25.57
CA PRO A 362 -5.56 24.32 25.88
C PRO A 362 -5.04 24.71 27.26
N GLU A 363 -5.38 25.92 27.72
CA GLU A 363 -5.09 26.40 29.07
C GLU A 363 -5.81 25.52 30.10
N GLY A 364 -7.12 25.30 29.97
CA GLY A 364 -7.92 24.49 30.89
C GLY A 364 -7.47 23.02 30.95
N ILE A 365 -7.05 22.46 29.81
CA ILE A 365 -6.45 21.12 29.78
C ILE A 365 -5.16 21.07 30.57
N SER A 366 -4.21 21.94 30.26
CA SER A 366 -2.88 21.92 30.87
C SER A 366 -2.90 22.30 32.35
N SER A 367 -3.75 23.24 32.77
CA SER A 367 -3.80 23.74 34.15
C SER A 367 -4.67 22.89 35.08
N SER A 368 -5.68 22.19 34.55
CA SER A 368 -6.75 21.62 35.38
C SER A 368 -7.09 20.18 35.03
N LEU A 369 -7.55 19.89 33.81
CA LEU A 369 -8.05 18.55 33.48
C LEU A 369 -6.94 17.50 33.49
N ARG A 370 -5.80 17.76 32.83
CA ARG A 370 -4.71 16.80 32.74
C ARG A 370 -4.15 16.45 34.14
N PRO A 371 -3.74 17.41 34.99
CA PRO A 371 -3.23 17.09 36.33
C PRO A 371 -4.25 16.36 37.21
N PHE A 372 -5.53 16.72 37.11
CA PHE A 372 -6.61 16.05 37.84
C PHE A 372 -6.73 14.58 37.41
N TRP A 373 -6.86 14.33 36.11
CA TRP A 373 -7.08 12.99 35.58
C TRP A 373 -5.84 12.10 35.73
N GLU A 374 -4.64 12.61 35.47
CA GLU A 374 -3.39 11.84 35.69
C GLU A 374 -3.31 11.27 37.11
N LYS A 375 -3.79 12.01 38.11
CA LYS A 375 -3.88 11.54 39.50
C LYS A 375 -5.09 10.66 39.76
N ALA A 376 -6.27 11.02 39.25
CA ALA A 376 -7.51 10.32 39.55
C ALA A 376 -7.54 8.87 39.02
N ILE A 377 -6.93 8.64 37.85
CA ILE A 377 -6.94 7.34 37.16
C ILE A 377 -5.61 6.59 37.22
N GLU A 378 -4.69 7.02 38.09
CA GLU A 378 -3.38 6.40 38.27
C GLU A 378 -3.50 4.88 38.46
N GLY A 379 -2.78 4.11 37.63
CA GLY A 379 -2.79 2.65 37.63
C GLY A 379 -4.03 1.98 37.03
N ARG A 380 -5.11 2.73 36.74
CA ARG A 380 -6.35 2.23 36.14
C ARG A 380 -6.49 2.56 34.67
N ALA A 381 -5.96 3.70 34.23
CA ALA A 381 -5.97 4.16 32.85
C ALA A 381 -4.77 5.10 32.58
N ARG A 382 -4.67 5.60 31.34
CA ARG A 382 -3.64 6.55 30.89
C ARG A 382 -4.31 7.79 30.30
N VAL A 383 -3.69 8.94 30.54
CA VAL A 383 -4.03 10.20 29.87
C VAL A 383 -3.20 10.35 28.61
N VAL A 384 -3.85 10.67 27.49
CA VAL A 384 -3.23 10.94 26.19
C VAL A 384 -3.76 12.26 25.65
N GLN A 385 -2.90 13.05 25.01
CA GLN A 385 -3.28 14.32 24.39
C GLN A 385 -2.68 14.38 23.00
N ALA A 386 -3.53 14.22 21.98
CA ALA A 386 -3.12 14.34 20.58
C ALA A 386 -3.23 15.79 20.08
N GLN A 387 -4.25 16.52 20.53
CA GLN A 387 -4.47 17.93 20.19
C GLN A 387 -4.46 18.80 21.45
N PRO A 388 -4.03 20.08 21.37
CA PRO A 388 -3.91 20.95 22.54
C PRO A 388 -5.21 21.11 23.34
N ASP A 389 -6.36 21.03 22.69
CA ASP A 389 -7.72 21.23 23.20
C ASP A 389 -8.50 19.91 23.44
N MET A 390 -7.81 18.77 23.39
CA MET A 390 -8.40 17.43 23.51
C MET A 390 -7.66 16.55 24.51
N LEU A 391 -8.34 16.11 25.57
CA LEU A 391 -7.78 15.20 26.58
C LEU A 391 -8.46 13.83 26.54
N GLU A 392 -7.72 12.79 26.18
CA GLU A 392 -8.21 11.43 26.09
C GLU A 392 -7.87 10.62 27.33
N LEU A 393 -8.83 9.84 27.82
CA LEU A 393 -8.59 8.75 28.77
C LEU A 393 -8.70 7.42 28.03
N VAL A 394 -7.64 6.62 28.12
CA VAL A 394 -7.50 5.33 27.43
C VAL A 394 -7.08 4.24 28.42
N PRO A 395 -7.34 2.96 28.12
CA PRO A 395 -6.83 1.83 28.90
C PRO A 395 -5.31 1.90 29.17
N PRO A 396 -4.84 1.28 30.26
CA PRO A 396 -3.42 1.26 30.57
C PRO A 396 -2.65 0.42 29.54
N ALA A 397 -1.40 0.82 29.28
CA ALA A 397 -0.47 0.13 28.38
C ALA A 397 -1.02 -0.10 26.96
N THR A 398 -1.54 0.95 26.33
CA THR A 398 -1.90 0.92 24.90
C THR A 398 -1.40 2.18 24.19
N SER A 399 -0.96 1.99 22.95
CA SER A 399 -0.46 3.02 22.04
C SER A 399 -0.72 2.59 20.59
N LYS A 400 -0.54 3.51 19.63
CA LYS A 400 -0.54 3.14 18.21
C LYS A 400 0.55 2.11 17.90
N GLY A 401 1.72 2.22 18.53
CA GLY A 401 2.82 1.27 18.38
C GLY A 401 2.43 -0.15 18.82
N ASP A 402 1.71 -0.30 19.94
CA ASP A 402 1.19 -1.59 20.38
C ASP A 402 0.20 -2.17 19.37
N GLY A 403 -0.71 -1.34 18.83
CA GLY A 403 -1.65 -1.75 17.79
C GLY A 403 -0.96 -2.17 16.49
N VAL A 404 0.07 -1.43 16.07
CA VAL A 404 0.91 -1.75 14.90
C VAL A 404 1.60 -3.10 15.13
N LYS A 405 2.20 -3.31 16.30
CA LYS A 405 2.86 -4.58 16.64
C LYS A 405 1.89 -5.76 16.57
N ILE A 406 0.70 -5.64 17.16
CA ILE A 406 -0.34 -6.67 17.10
C ILE A 406 -0.70 -7.00 15.64
N LEU A 407 -0.84 -5.98 14.79
CA LEU A 407 -1.13 -6.19 13.38
C LEU A 407 0.04 -6.87 12.65
N LEU A 408 1.28 -6.44 12.88
CA LEU A 408 2.46 -7.03 12.26
C LEU A 408 2.61 -8.50 12.64
N ASP A 409 2.42 -8.84 13.92
CA ASP A 409 2.44 -10.22 14.41
C ASP A 409 1.34 -11.07 13.73
N HIS A 410 0.14 -10.51 13.56
CA HIS A 410 -0.96 -11.17 12.84
C HIS A 410 -0.65 -11.41 11.36
N LEU A 411 0.10 -10.50 10.72
CA LEU A 411 0.48 -10.58 9.31
C LEU A 411 1.80 -11.34 9.07
N CYS A 412 2.48 -11.77 10.14
CA CYS A 412 3.83 -12.36 10.08
C CYS A 412 4.86 -11.45 9.37
N ILE A 413 4.83 -10.14 9.65
CA ILE A 413 5.71 -9.14 9.05
C ILE A 413 6.72 -8.64 10.07
N SER A 414 7.99 -8.53 9.67
CA SER A 414 9.04 -7.95 10.53
C SER A 414 8.93 -6.42 10.56
N PRO A 415 9.14 -5.76 11.72
CA PRO A 415 9.28 -4.31 11.80
C PRO A 415 10.39 -3.74 10.89
N ASP A 416 11.39 -4.56 10.52
CA ASP A 416 12.44 -4.21 9.55
C ASP A 416 11.89 -3.88 8.15
N GLU A 417 10.69 -4.37 7.83
CA GLU A 417 10.02 -4.15 6.55
C GLU A 417 9.03 -2.98 6.60
N VAL A 418 9.08 -2.17 7.66
CA VAL A 418 8.09 -1.14 7.98
C VAL A 418 8.70 0.25 7.99
N MET A 419 8.00 1.17 7.34
CA MET A 419 8.16 2.61 7.54
C MET A 419 6.95 3.15 8.29
N ALA A 420 7.17 4.11 9.19
CA ALA A 420 6.11 4.80 9.91
C ALA A 420 6.24 6.32 9.75
N ILE A 421 5.11 7.02 9.65
CA ILE A 421 5.05 8.48 9.52
C ILE A 421 4.03 9.03 10.51
N GLY A 422 4.43 10.01 11.32
CA GLY A 422 3.59 10.62 12.37
C GLY A 422 4.11 11.98 12.82
N ASP A 423 3.41 12.62 13.75
CA ASP A 423 3.78 13.94 14.28
C ASP A 423 3.47 14.12 15.79
N GLY A 424 2.51 13.37 16.32
CA GLY A 424 2.00 13.50 17.68
C GLY A 424 2.76 12.68 18.74
N GLU A 425 2.50 12.95 20.02
CA GLU A 425 3.07 12.17 21.14
C GLU A 425 2.60 10.70 21.11
N ASN A 426 1.39 10.45 20.59
CA ASN A 426 0.79 9.13 20.40
C ASN A 426 1.41 8.32 19.25
N ASP A 427 2.31 8.92 18.46
CA ASP A 427 3.04 8.23 17.38
C ASP A 427 4.42 7.73 17.81
N ILE A 428 4.93 8.17 18.96
CA ILE A 428 6.29 7.89 19.43
C ILE A 428 6.61 6.40 19.37
N GLU A 429 5.75 5.57 19.97
CA GLU A 429 5.96 4.11 20.02
C GLU A 429 5.88 3.46 18.63
N MET A 430 5.05 4.00 17.72
CA MET A 430 4.96 3.52 16.33
C MET A 430 6.21 3.87 15.53
N LEU A 431 6.73 5.09 15.68
CA LEU A 431 7.94 5.56 14.99
C LEU A 431 9.18 4.78 15.45
N GLN A 432 9.27 4.45 16.74
CA GLN A 432 10.37 3.66 17.30
C GLN A 432 10.33 2.19 16.86
N LEU A 433 9.14 1.64 16.64
CA LEU A 433 8.95 0.25 16.24
C LEU A 433 9.41 0.00 14.80
N ALA A 434 9.15 0.95 13.90
CA ALA A 434 9.45 0.82 12.47
C ALA A 434 10.97 0.85 12.18
N SER A 435 11.39 0.17 11.11
CA SER A 435 12.76 0.30 10.59
C SER A 435 13.12 1.73 10.22
N LEU A 436 12.12 2.51 9.79
CA LEU A 436 12.26 3.93 9.51
C LEU A 436 11.02 4.67 10.02
N GLY A 437 11.16 5.33 11.17
CA GLY A 437 10.21 6.32 11.66
C GLY A 437 10.53 7.71 11.13
N VAL A 438 9.55 8.37 10.52
CA VAL A 438 9.61 9.76 10.05
C VAL A 438 8.67 10.62 10.89
N ALA A 439 9.21 11.61 11.58
CA ALA A 439 8.41 12.64 12.24
C ALA A 439 8.25 13.85 11.31
N LEU A 440 7.05 14.39 11.15
CA LEU A 440 6.87 15.63 10.39
C LEU A 440 7.33 16.85 11.20
N ALA A 441 7.78 17.90 10.52
CA ALA A 441 8.37 19.08 11.16
C ALA A 441 7.41 19.84 12.10
N ASN A 442 6.10 19.77 11.83
CA ASN A 442 5.05 20.32 12.71
C ASN A 442 4.84 19.52 14.00
N GLY A 443 5.43 18.32 14.10
CA GLY A 443 5.32 17.46 15.27
C GLY A 443 6.11 17.97 16.48
N SER A 444 5.82 17.37 17.64
CA SER A 444 6.44 17.76 18.91
C SER A 444 7.94 17.46 18.93
N GLU A 445 8.72 18.20 19.75
CA GLU A 445 10.15 17.91 19.94
C GLU A 445 10.40 16.49 20.46
N ARG A 446 9.48 15.96 21.28
CA ARG A 446 9.57 14.58 21.79
C ARG A 446 9.42 13.55 20.67
N THR A 447 8.48 13.77 19.76
CA THR A 447 8.25 12.90 18.59
C THR A 447 9.42 12.97 17.62
N LYS A 448 9.93 14.17 17.34
CA LYS A 448 11.11 14.35 16.47
C LYS A 448 12.37 13.71 17.05
N ALA A 449 12.54 13.73 18.37
CA ALA A 449 13.71 13.15 19.03
C ALA A 449 13.80 11.62 18.93
N VAL A 450 12.69 10.92 18.68
CA VAL A 450 12.68 9.45 18.54
C VAL A 450 12.68 8.97 17.10
N ALA A 451 12.37 9.85 16.14
CA ALA A 451 12.33 9.52 14.72
C ALA A 451 13.73 9.39 14.13
N ASN A 452 13.86 8.59 13.07
CA ASN A 452 15.11 8.47 12.33
C ASN A 452 15.35 9.68 11.42
N ILE A 453 14.25 10.27 10.93
CA ILE A 453 14.26 11.41 10.00
C ILE A 453 13.17 12.40 10.41
N ILE A 454 13.47 13.68 10.21
CA ILE A 454 12.47 14.76 10.29
C ILE A 454 12.10 15.15 8.86
N GLY A 455 10.84 14.96 8.49
CA GLY A 455 10.29 15.34 7.19
C GLY A 455 9.78 16.79 7.16
N ALA A 456 9.23 17.22 6.02
CA ALA A 456 8.52 18.50 5.94
C ALA A 456 7.23 18.50 6.77
N THR A 457 6.58 19.66 6.88
CA THR A 457 5.31 19.76 7.59
C THR A 457 4.16 19.06 6.83
N ASN A 458 3.07 18.75 7.51
CA ASN A 458 1.85 18.24 6.86
C ASN A 458 1.25 19.23 5.83
N ASP A 459 1.41 20.54 6.04
CA ASP A 459 1.00 21.57 5.08
C ASP A 459 1.89 21.65 3.83
N GLU A 460 3.09 21.05 3.88
CA GLU A 460 4.07 21.00 2.78
C GLU A 460 4.15 19.61 2.13
N ASP A 461 3.11 18.80 2.27
CA ASP A 461 3.04 17.42 1.75
C ASP A 461 4.13 16.49 2.32
N GLY A 462 4.42 16.61 3.62
CA GLY A 462 5.47 15.84 4.29
C GLY A 462 5.36 14.32 4.12
N VAL A 463 4.14 13.78 4.04
CA VAL A 463 3.91 12.34 3.75
C VAL A 463 4.36 11.99 2.34
N ALA A 464 3.96 12.77 1.32
CA ALA A 464 4.40 12.53 -0.05
C ALA A 464 5.92 12.59 -0.16
N GLN A 465 6.54 13.62 0.43
CA GLN A 465 7.99 13.75 0.42
C GLN A 465 8.67 12.54 1.09
N ALA A 466 8.20 12.13 2.27
CA ALA A 466 8.77 10.98 2.97
C ALA A 466 8.67 9.69 2.13
N ILE A 467 7.53 9.45 1.49
CA ILE A 467 7.35 8.31 0.57
C ILE A 467 8.33 8.40 -0.60
N TYR A 468 8.40 9.57 -1.26
CA TYR A 468 9.25 9.75 -2.44
C TYR A 468 10.75 9.62 -2.15
N ASP A 469 11.19 10.16 -1.02
CA ASP A 469 12.61 10.22 -0.67
C ASP A 469 13.13 8.91 -0.05
N TYR A 470 12.26 8.17 0.66
CA TYR A 470 12.72 7.06 1.51
C TYR A 470 12.05 5.72 1.25
N ALA A 471 10.82 5.70 0.74
CA ALA A 471 10.23 4.43 0.34
C ALA A 471 10.90 3.95 -0.96
N PHE A 472 11.03 4.86 -1.94
CA PHE A 472 11.49 4.61 -3.32
C PHE A 472 13.00 4.51 -3.57
#